data_AF-A0A8S3YI32-F1
#
_entry.id   AF-A0A8S3YI32-F1
#
_cell.length_a   1.000
_cell.length_b   1.000
_cell.length_c   1.000
_cell.angle_alpha   90.00
_cell.angle_beta   90.00
_cell.angle_gamma   90.00
#
_symmetry.space_group_name_H-M   'P 1'
#
loop_
_entity.id
_entity.type
_entity.pdbx_description
1 polymer ?
#
loop_
_entity_poly.entity_id
_entity_poly.type
_entity_poly.pdbx_seq_one_letter_code
_entity_poly.pdbx_strand_id
1 'polypeptide(L)'
;MGCQFLTQLNSSQLNSSQLNSSQLNSSQLNSSQLNSSQLNSSQLNSSQLISTQLISTQLISTQLISTQLISTQLISTQLISTQLISNSNSSQLNSSQLNSSQLNSSQLNSSQLNSSQLNSSQLNSSQLNSSQLNSSQLNSSQLNSSQLNSSQLNSSQLNSSQLNSSQLNSSQLNSSQLNSSQLNSSQLNSSQLNSSQLNSSQLNSSQLNSSQLNSSQLNSSQLNSSQLNSQLCTVIYTVTR
;
A
#
# COMPACT_ATOMS: atom_id res chain seq x y z
N MET A 1 -4.20 -29.32 -18.16
CA MET A 1 -4.72 -28.65 -19.37
C MET A 1 -4.99 -27.21 -19.01
N GLY A 2 -4.19 -26.28 -19.52
CA GLY A 2 -4.39 -24.85 -19.31
C GLY A 2 -5.52 -24.38 -20.22
N CYS A 3 -6.69 -24.12 -19.63
CA CYS A 3 -7.80 -23.52 -20.34
C CYS A 3 -7.46 -22.05 -20.63
N GLN A 4 -6.92 -21.76 -21.82
CA GLN A 4 -6.92 -20.40 -22.39
C GLN A 4 -8.37 -20.08 -22.79
N PHE A 5 -9.13 -19.47 -21.89
CA PHE A 5 -10.37 -18.81 -22.26
C PHE A 5 -10.16 -17.31 -22.17
N LEU A 6 -10.51 -16.59 -23.25
CA LEU A 6 -11.11 -15.27 -23.12
C LEU A 6 -12.40 -15.44 -22.31
N THR A 7 -12.27 -15.48 -20.99
CA THR A 7 -13.40 -15.53 -20.08
C THR A 7 -13.88 -14.12 -19.84
N GLN A 8 -15.03 -13.79 -20.44
CA GLN A 8 -15.85 -12.68 -19.97
C GLN A 8 -16.86 -13.22 -18.97
N LEU A 9 -16.73 -12.81 -17.72
CA LEU A 9 -17.69 -13.10 -16.66
C LEU A 9 -18.36 -11.79 -16.26
N ASN A 10 -19.63 -11.68 -16.60
CA ASN A 10 -20.44 -10.50 -16.31
C ASN A 10 -21.45 -10.85 -15.21
N SER A 11 -21.49 -10.06 -14.15
CA SER A 11 -22.45 -10.18 -13.05
C SER A 11 -22.50 -11.59 -12.43
N SER A 12 -21.36 -12.29 -12.44
CA SER A 12 -21.28 -13.66 -11.98
C SER A 12 -20.97 -13.73 -10.49
N GLN A 13 -21.46 -14.75 -9.81
CA GLN A 13 -21.12 -15.05 -8.41
C GLN A 13 -20.42 -16.41 -8.36
N LEU A 14 -19.17 -16.40 -7.93
CA LEU A 14 -18.37 -17.59 -7.71
C LEU A 14 -18.18 -17.77 -6.20
N ASN A 15 -18.88 -18.74 -5.63
CA ASN A 15 -18.85 -19.03 -4.20
C ASN A 15 -17.98 -20.26 -3.95
N SER A 16 -17.05 -20.15 -3.00
CA SER A 16 -16.18 -21.24 -2.55
C SER A 16 -15.41 -21.93 -3.69
N SER A 17 -15.11 -21.18 -4.75
CA SER A 17 -14.42 -21.72 -5.92
C SER A 17 -12.93 -21.86 -5.65
N GLN A 18 -12.31 -22.91 -6.21
CA GLN A 18 -10.87 -23.12 -6.15
C GLN A 18 -10.29 -23.12 -7.57
N LEU A 19 -9.44 -22.13 -7.82
CA LEU A 19 -8.73 -21.96 -9.08
C LEU A 19 -7.24 -22.22 -8.82
N ASN A 20 -6.81 -23.44 -9.10
CA ASN A 20 -5.44 -23.89 -8.89
C ASN A 20 -4.67 -23.87 -10.21
N SER A 21 -3.51 -23.20 -10.23
CA SER A 21 -2.62 -23.11 -11.40
C SER A 21 -3.33 -22.65 -12.68
N SER A 22 -4.34 -21.79 -12.53
CA SER A 22 -5.14 -21.29 -13.65
C SER A 22 -4.42 -20.14 -14.35
N GLN A 23 -4.58 -20.04 -15.67
CA GLN A 23 -4.09 -18.92 -16.47
C GLN A 23 -5.27 -18.20 -17.10
N LEU A 24 -5.53 -17.00 -16.62
CA LEU A 24 -6.58 -16.11 -17.08
C LEU A 24 -5.93 -14.96 -17.86
N ASN A 25 -5.73 -15.21 -19.15
CA ASN A 25 -5.10 -14.25 -20.05
C ASN A 25 -6.18 -13.43 -20.75
N SER A 26 -6.09 -12.11 -20.65
CA SER A 26 -7.02 -11.16 -21.28
C SER A 26 -8.48 -11.40 -20.87
N SER A 27 -8.69 -11.93 -19.67
CA SER A 27 -10.02 -12.18 -19.11
C SER A 27 -10.64 -10.87 -18.60
N GLN A 28 -11.97 -10.78 -18.65
CA GLN A 28 -12.70 -9.65 -18.10
C GLN A 28 -13.72 -10.15 -17.07
N LEU A 29 -13.59 -9.67 -15.84
CA LEU A 29 -14.57 -9.87 -14.80
C LEU A 29 -15.25 -8.52 -14.55
N ASN A 30 -16.50 -8.42 -14.94
CA ASN A 30 -17.29 -7.21 -14.78
C ASN A 30 -18.40 -7.46 -13.77
N SER A 31 -18.47 -6.60 -12.75
CA SER A 31 -19.51 -6.65 -11.70
C SER A 31 -19.67 -8.02 -11.04
N SER A 32 -18.60 -8.83 -11.06
CA SER A 32 -18.62 -10.19 -10.55
C SER A 32 -18.18 -10.24 -9.10
N GLN A 33 -18.61 -11.27 -8.38
CA GLN A 33 -18.27 -11.49 -6.98
C GLN A 33 -17.58 -12.84 -6.83
N LEU A 34 -16.42 -12.83 -6.18
CA LEU A 34 -15.74 -14.03 -5.73
C LEU A 34 -15.86 -14.05 -4.21
N ASN A 35 -16.64 -14.99 -3.69
CA ASN A 35 -16.88 -15.13 -2.26
C ASN A 35 -16.20 -16.39 -1.75
N SER A 36 -15.40 -16.26 -0.69
CA SER A 36 -14.70 -17.38 -0.03
C SER A 36 -13.89 -18.25 -0.99
N SER A 37 -13.45 -17.67 -2.10
CA SER A 37 -12.77 -18.39 -3.18
C SER A 37 -11.26 -18.34 -3.01
N GLN A 38 -10.58 -19.35 -3.54
CA GLN A 38 -9.12 -19.48 -3.46
C GLN A 38 -8.52 -19.51 -4.87
N LEU A 39 -7.58 -18.62 -5.12
CA LEU A 39 -6.75 -18.63 -6.31
C LEU A 39 -5.35 -19.00 -5.86
N ASN A 40 -4.91 -20.22 -6.21
CA ASN A 40 -3.60 -20.73 -5.82
C ASN A 40 -2.71 -20.85 -7.05
N SER A 41 -1.53 -20.24 -7.02
CA SER A 41 -0.55 -20.28 -8.11
C SER A 41 -1.12 -19.86 -9.47
N SER A 42 -2.18 -19.03 -9.46
CA SER A 42 -2.89 -18.62 -10.67
C SER A 42 -2.30 -17.32 -11.22
N GLN A 43 -2.38 -17.18 -12.54
CA GLN A 43 -1.87 -16.01 -13.27
C GLN A 43 -3.02 -15.30 -13.95
N LEU A 44 -3.15 -14.01 -13.69
CA LEU A 44 -4.03 -13.10 -14.40
C LEU A 44 -3.14 -12.18 -15.21
N ASN A 45 -3.09 -12.38 -16.53
CA ASN A 45 -2.23 -11.59 -17.41
C ASN A 45 -3.09 -10.71 -18.30
N SER A 46 -2.83 -9.40 -18.29
CA SER A 46 -3.57 -8.41 -19.09
C SER A 46 -5.09 -8.48 -18.90
N SER A 47 -5.53 -8.93 -17.72
CA SER A 47 -6.94 -9.09 -17.39
C SER A 47 -7.54 -7.83 -16.79
N GLN A 48 -8.85 -7.70 -16.83
CA GLN A 48 -9.57 -6.54 -16.27
C GLN A 48 -10.58 -7.02 -15.22
N LEU A 49 -10.49 -6.46 -14.02
CA LEU A 49 -11.48 -6.65 -12.96
C LEU A 49 -12.16 -5.31 -12.75
N ILE A 50 -13.35 -5.18 -13.33
CA ILE A 50 -14.13 -3.94 -13.32
C ILE A 50 -15.29 -4.13 -12.35
N SER A 51 -15.40 -3.26 -11.34
CA SER A 51 -16.44 -3.32 -10.32
C SER A 51 -16.57 -4.70 -9.66
N THR A 52 -15.47 -5.46 -9.62
CA THR A 52 -15.44 -6.82 -9.08
C THR A 52 -15.28 -6.76 -7.56
N GLN A 53 -15.95 -7.66 -6.84
CA GLN A 53 -15.78 -7.80 -5.40
C GLN A 53 -15.12 -9.13 -5.07
N LEU A 54 -14.06 -9.07 -4.28
CA LEU A 54 -13.36 -10.20 -3.72
C LEU A 54 -13.64 -10.19 -2.22
N ILE A 55 -14.50 -11.08 -1.77
CA ILE A 55 -14.98 -11.14 -0.38
C ILE A 55 -14.45 -12.41 0.27
N SER A 56 -13.67 -12.25 1.34
CA SER A 56 -13.05 -13.36 2.06
C SER A 56 -12.24 -14.29 1.15
N THR A 57 -11.69 -13.76 0.06
CA THR A 57 -10.93 -14.55 -0.90
C THR A 57 -9.48 -14.69 -0.47
N GLN A 58 -8.83 -15.76 -0.94
CA GLN A 58 -7.40 -15.97 -0.75
C GLN A 58 -6.71 -16.04 -2.10
N LEU A 59 -5.73 -15.17 -2.28
CA LEU A 59 -4.83 -15.16 -3.42
C LEU A 59 -3.47 -15.62 -2.91
N ILE A 60 -3.10 -16.85 -3.23
CA ILE A 60 -1.88 -17.49 -2.73
C ILE A 60 -0.94 -17.74 -3.89
N SER A 61 0.26 -17.14 -3.83
CA SER A 61 1.26 -17.24 -4.90
C SER A 61 0.73 -16.83 -6.28
N THR A 62 -0.27 -15.94 -6.32
CA THR A 62 -0.88 -15.49 -7.57
C THR A 62 -0.10 -14.34 -8.18
N GLN A 63 -0.10 -14.28 -9.51
CA GLN A 63 0.50 -13.18 -10.26
C GLN A 63 -0.59 -12.43 -11.01
N LEU A 64 -0.68 -11.12 -10.76
CA LEU A 64 -1.53 -10.19 -11.48
C LEU A 64 -0.62 -9.28 -12.30
N ILE A 65 -0.38 -9.66 -13.56
CA ILE A 65 0.58 -9.00 -14.44
C ILE A 65 -0.18 -8.20 -15.48
N SER A 66 0.09 -6.90 -15.53
CA SER A 66 -0.61 -5.94 -16.38
C SER A 66 -2.14 -5.97 -16.19
N THR A 67 -2.60 -6.39 -15.01
CA THR A 67 -4.01 -6.47 -14.66
C THR A 67 -4.54 -5.08 -14.32
N GLN A 68 -5.75 -4.77 -14.78
CA GLN A 68 -6.44 -3.53 -14.42
C GLN A 68 -7.48 -3.81 -13.34
N LEU A 69 -7.34 -3.15 -12.18
CA LEU A 69 -8.29 -3.23 -11.07
C LEU A 69 -9.08 -1.91 -11.03
N ILE A 70 -10.26 -1.88 -11.66
CA ILE A 70 -11.06 -0.66 -11.78
C ILE A 70 -12.26 -0.79 -10.85
N SER A 71 -12.36 0.09 -9.86
CA SER A 71 -13.43 0.07 -8.85
C SER A 71 -13.57 -1.30 -8.15
N THR A 72 -12.47 -2.05 -8.07
CA THR A 72 -12.43 -3.38 -7.44
C THR A 72 -12.45 -3.25 -5.93
N GLN A 73 -13.24 -4.08 -5.25
CA GLN A 73 -13.27 -4.12 -3.79
C GLN A 73 -12.70 -5.43 -3.28
N LEU A 74 -11.69 -5.34 -2.44
CA LEU A 74 -11.08 -6.45 -1.71
C LEU A 74 -11.52 -6.32 -0.25
N ILE A 75 -12.43 -7.18 0.17
CA ILE A 75 -13.04 -7.17 1.50
C ILE A 75 -12.59 -8.42 2.23
N SER A 76 -11.91 -8.27 3.37
CA SER A 76 -11.36 -9.37 4.15
C SER A 76 -10.52 -10.35 3.30
N THR A 77 -9.86 -9.84 2.25
CA THR A 77 -9.11 -10.66 1.31
C THR A 77 -7.67 -10.83 1.79
N GLN A 78 -7.13 -12.04 1.60
CA GLN A 78 -5.74 -12.35 1.93
C GLN A 78 -4.93 -12.51 0.65
N LEU A 79 -3.87 -11.73 0.53
CA LEU A 79 -2.88 -11.79 -0.53
C LEU A 79 -1.58 -12.30 0.07
N ILE A 80 -1.26 -13.56 -0.21
CA ILE A 80 -0.10 -14.25 0.36
C ILE A 80 0.89 -14.55 -0.75
N SER A 81 2.10 -14.00 -0.65
CA SER A 81 3.15 -14.17 -1.67
C SER A 81 2.68 -13.78 -3.08
N THR A 82 1.79 -12.78 -3.17
CA THR A 82 1.24 -12.33 -4.45
C THR A 82 2.14 -11.32 -5.12
N GLN A 83 2.15 -11.33 -6.44
CA GLN A 83 2.80 -10.29 -7.24
C GLN A 83 1.74 -9.48 -7.97
N LEU A 84 1.73 -8.18 -7.73
CA LEU A 84 0.87 -7.21 -8.36
C LEU A 84 1.75 -6.26 -9.19
N ILE A 85 1.62 -6.39 -10.50
CA ILE A 85 2.14 -5.44 -11.49
C ILE A 85 0.90 -4.91 -12.21
N SER A 86 0.15 -4.06 -11.52
CA SER A 86 -1.22 -3.72 -11.90
C SER A 86 -1.48 -2.23 -11.81
N ASN A 87 -2.40 -1.77 -12.66
CA ASN A 87 -2.95 -0.43 -12.54
C ASN A 87 -4.30 -0.53 -11.85
N SER A 88 -4.39 0.06 -10.67
CA SER A 88 -5.62 0.10 -9.90
C SER A 88 -6.16 1.52 -9.85
N ASN A 89 -7.42 1.67 -10.21
CA ASN A 89 -8.12 2.95 -10.17
C ASN A 89 -9.36 2.80 -9.29
N SER A 90 -9.41 3.60 -8.23
CA SER A 90 -10.54 3.66 -7.30
C SER A 90 -10.84 2.31 -6.62
N SER A 91 -9.80 1.48 -6.44
CA SER A 91 -9.90 0.20 -5.75
C SER A 91 -9.91 0.37 -4.23
N GLN A 92 -10.66 -0.48 -3.54
CA GLN A 92 -10.78 -0.44 -2.08
C GLN A 92 -10.27 -1.75 -1.47
N LEU A 93 -9.40 -1.64 -0.48
CA LEU A 93 -8.93 -2.73 0.36
C LEU A 93 -9.48 -2.48 1.77
N ASN A 94 -10.48 -3.27 2.17
CA ASN A 94 -11.08 -3.18 3.48
C ASN A 94 -10.78 -4.45 4.28
N SER A 95 -10.16 -4.29 5.44
CA SER A 95 -9.73 -5.40 6.32
C SER A 95 -8.90 -6.45 5.58
N SER A 96 -8.17 -6.05 4.54
CA SER A 96 -7.39 -6.98 3.70
C SER A 96 -5.96 -7.11 4.23
N GLN A 97 -5.37 -8.29 4.01
CA GLN A 97 -4.03 -8.62 4.48
C GLN A 97 -3.13 -8.94 3.29
N LEU A 98 -2.01 -8.23 3.19
CA LEU A 98 -0.95 -8.47 2.22
C LEU A 98 0.26 -9.01 2.99
N ASN A 99 0.50 -10.31 2.88
CA ASN A 99 1.60 -10.99 3.56
C ASN A 99 2.64 -11.42 2.53
N SER A 100 3.88 -10.90 2.66
CA SER A 100 4.99 -11.16 1.74
C SER A 100 4.65 -10.88 0.27
N SER A 101 3.76 -9.91 0.02
CA SER A 101 3.31 -9.57 -1.33
C SER A 101 4.15 -8.44 -1.93
N GLN A 102 4.28 -8.45 -3.25
CA GLN A 102 5.06 -7.49 -4.02
C GLN A 102 4.14 -6.66 -4.91
N LEU A 103 4.12 -5.35 -4.70
CA LEU A 103 3.46 -4.37 -5.54
C LEU A 103 4.56 -3.64 -6.31
N ASN A 104 4.85 -4.12 -7.52
CA ASN A 104 5.92 -3.58 -8.34
C ASN A 104 5.30 -2.73 -9.45
N SER A 105 5.77 -1.48 -9.60
CA SER A 105 5.28 -0.52 -10.59
C SER A 105 3.75 -0.35 -10.59
N SER A 106 3.12 -0.56 -9.43
CA SER A 106 1.67 -0.49 -9.31
C SER A 106 1.22 0.96 -9.14
N GLN A 107 0.19 1.35 -9.86
CA GLN A 107 -0.47 2.65 -9.68
C GLN A 107 -1.75 2.43 -8.90
N LEU A 108 -1.85 2.99 -7.69
CA LEU A 108 -3.03 2.98 -6.85
C LEU A 108 -3.59 4.40 -6.81
N ASN A 109 -4.46 4.72 -7.76
CA ASN A 109 -5.10 6.03 -7.83
C ASN A 109 -6.41 6.01 -7.04
N SER A 110 -6.62 6.99 -6.16
CA SER A 110 -7.83 7.15 -5.35
C SER A 110 -8.21 5.89 -4.56
N SER A 111 -7.20 5.13 -4.13
CA SER A 111 -7.43 3.85 -3.45
C SER A 111 -7.62 4.05 -1.95
N GLN A 112 -8.48 3.24 -1.35
CA GLN A 112 -8.74 3.29 0.10
C GLN A 112 -8.29 1.99 0.74
N LEU A 113 -7.38 2.08 1.70
CA LEU A 113 -6.88 1.00 2.53
C LEU A 113 -7.41 1.25 3.95
N ASN A 114 -8.51 0.60 4.30
CA ASN A 114 -9.11 0.71 5.62
C ASN A 114 -8.81 -0.55 6.41
N SER A 115 -8.24 -0.39 7.61
CA SER A 115 -7.91 -1.50 8.53
C SER A 115 -7.08 -2.61 7.86
N SER A 116 -6.26 -2.25 6.87
CA SER A 116 -5.50 -3.22 6.08
C SER A 116 -4.11 -3.44 6.68
N GLN A 117 -3.59 -4.65 6.54
CA GLN A 117 -2.29 -5.04 7.07
C GLN A 117 -1.35 -5.42 5.94
N LEU A 118 -0.18 -4.79 5.87
CA LEU A 118 0.89 -5.09 4.95
C LEU A 118 2.07 -5.60 5.77
N ASN A 119 2.24 -6.93 5.81
CA ASN A 119 3.32 -7.57 6.55
C ASN A 119 4.39 -8.07 5.58
N SER A 120 5.63 -7.65 5.76
CA SER A 120 6.78 -8.01 4.92
C SER A 120 6.53 -7.76 3.43
N SER A 121 5.72 -6.75 3.10
CA SER A 121 5.35 -6.46 1.72
C SER A 121 6.33 -5.47 1.09
N GLN A 122 6.54 -5.59 -0.22
CA GLN A 122 7.44 -4.73 -0.97
C GLN A 122 6.66 -3.91 -1.98
N LEU A 123 6.79 -2.59 -1.90
CA LEU A 123 6.23 -1.62 -2.83
C LEU A 123 7.41 -0.98 -3.57
N ASN A 124 7.72 -1.47 -4.77
CA ASN A 124 8.81 -0.93 -5.57
C ASN A 124 8.24 -0.09 -6.71
N SER A 125 8.69 1.15 -6.84
CA SER A 125 8.27 2.09 -7.88
C SER A 125 6.73 2.26 -7.95
N SER A 126 6.05 2.12 -6.82
CA SER A 126 4.60 2.23 -6.75
C SER A 126 4.16 3.68 -6.57
N GLN A 127 3.04 4.05 -7.17
CA GLN A 127 2.46 5.39 -7.07
C GLN A 127 1.11 5.31 -6.36
N LEU A 128 0.98 5.99 -5.23
CA LEU A 128 -0.24 6.14 -4.48
C LEU A 128 -0.68 7.60 -4.60
N ASN A 129 -1.60 7.88 -5.51
CA ASN A 129 -2.13 9.23 -5.71
C ASN A 129 -3.50 9.34 -5.05
N SER A 130 -3.69 10.36 -4.22
CA SER A 130 -4.95 10.63 -3.51
C SER A 130 -5.48 9.41 -2.73
N SER A 131 -4.57 8.58 -2.21
CA SER A 131 -4.94 7.36 -1.49
C SER A 131 -5.17 7.64 -0.01
N GLN A 132 -6.09 6.89 0.60
CA GLN A 132 -6.42 7.00 2.02
C GLN A 132 -6.05 5.70 2.73
N LEU A 133 -5.18 5.79 3.73
CA LEU A 133 -4.79 4.69 4.60
C LEU A 133 -5.33 5.01 6.00
N ASN A 134 -6.45 4.40 6.37
CA ASN A 134 -7.05 4.59 7.68
C ASN A 134 -6.83 3.35 8.52
N SER A 135 -6.25 3.52 9.71
CA SER A 135 -5.98 2.42 10.66
C SER A 135 -5.20 1.26 10.03
N SER A 136 -4.37 1.55 9.03
CA SER A 136 -3.58 0.53 8.33
C SER A 136 -2.25 0.28 9.02
N GLN A 137 -1.77 -0.95 8.96
CA GLN A 137 -0.51 -1.37 9.57
C GLN A 137 0.47 -1.85 8.50
N LEU A 138 1.65 -1.26 8.45
CA LEU A 138 2.77 -1.65 7.60
C LEU A 138 3.87 -2.17 8.52
N ASN A 139 4.01 -3.49 8.61
CA ASN A 139 5.03 -4.13 9.44
C ASN A 139 6.11 -4.71 8.54
N SER A 140 7.37 -4.34 8.80
CA SER A 140 8.53 -4.81 8.04
C SER A 140 8.39 -4.62 6.52
N SER A 141 7.65 -3.59 6.10
CA SER A 141 7.39 -3.33 4.69
C SER A 141 8.47 -2.45 4.09
N GLN A 142 8.76 -2.65 2.80
CA GLN A 142 9.76 -1.88 2.07
C GLN A 142 9.09 -1.07 0.97
N LEU A 143 9.25 0.25 1.02
CA LEU A 143 8.80 1.19 0.00
C LEU A 143 10.05 1.75 -0.68
N ASN A 144 10.37 1.24 -1.86
CA ASN A 144 11.53 1.69 -2.62
C ASN A 144 11.06 2.50 -3.82
N SER A 145 11.59 3.73 -3.97
CA SER A 145 11.24 4.64 -5.07
C SER A 145 9.73 4.86 -5.23
N SER A 146 8.97 4.78 -4.13
CA SER A 146 7.52 4.94 -4.16
C SER A 146 7.12 6.40 -4.00
N GLN A 147 6.03 6.79 -4.64
CA GLN A 147 5.50 8.14 -4.60
C GLN A 147 4.11 8.14 -3.95
N LEU A 148 3.94 8.93 -2.89
CA LEU A 148 2.68 9.17 -2.22
C LEU A 148 2.33 10.64 -2.43
N ASN A 149 1.42 10.92 -3.37
CA ASN A 149 0.99 12.28 -3.66
C ASN A 149 -0.42 12.49 -3.11
N SER A 150 -0.60 13.56 -2.33
CA SER A 150 -1.90 13.93 -1.72
C SER A 150 -2.55 12.79 -0.93
N SER A 151 -1.74 11.92 -0.33
CA SER A 151 -2.24 10.75 0.41
C SER A 151 -2.51 11.10 1.87
N GLN A 152 -3.52 10.47 2.45
CA GLN A 152 -3.89 10.65 3.86
C GLN A 152 -3.63 9.36 4.62
N LEU A 153 -2.79 9.43 5.65
CA LEU A 153 -2.50 8.35 6.58
C LEU A 153 -3.07 8.75 7.94
N ASN A 154 -4.23 8.21 8.29
CA ASN A 154 -4.87 8.48 9.57
C ASN A 154 -4.74 7.26 10.47
N SER A 155 -4.21 7.45 11.68
CA SER A 155 -4.02 6.38 12.67
C SER A 155 -3.26 5.17 12.13
N SER A 156 -2.36 5.39 11.17
CA SER A 156 -1.60 4.31 10.54
C SER A 156 -0.31 4.02 11.30
N GLN A 157 0.11 2.76 11.31
CA GLN A 157 1.31 2.31 12.00
C GLN A 157 2.32 1.75 11.00
N LEU A 158 3.53 2.30 11.00
CA LEU A 158 4.67 1.82 10.23
C LEU A 158 5.70 1.30 11.22
N ASN A 159 5.77 -0.03 11.38
CA ASN A 159 6.72 -0.66 12.29
C ASN A 159 7.83 -1.34 11.49
N SER A 160 9.08 -1.01 11.79
CA SER A 160 10.28 -1.56 11.12
C SER A 160 10.22 -1.42 9.59
N SER A 161 9.55 -0.38 9.09
CA SER A 161 9.39 -0.17 7.64
C SER A 161 10.56 0.63 7.07
N GLN A 162 10.93 0.33 5.84
CA GLN A 162 12.02 1.01 5.12
C GLN A 162 11.44 1.81 3.96
N LEU A 163 11.68 3.12 3.94
CA LEU A 163 11.33 4.03 2.87
C LEU A 163 12.64 4.52 2.23
N ASN A 164 12.98 3.95 1.09
CA ASN A 164 14.20 4.33 0.36
C ASN A 164 13.84 5.11 -0.90
N SER A 165 14.41 6.30 -1.05
CA SER A 165 14.16 7.19 -2.20
C SER A 165 12.67 7.46 -2.45
N SER A 166 11.86 7.46 -1.38
CA SER A 166 10.41 7.64 -1.49
C SER A 166 10.04 9.13 -1.38
N GLN A 167 8.98 9.53 -2.08
CA GLN A 167 8.50 10.91 -2.10
C GLN A 167 7.09 10.97 -1.53
N LEU A 168 6.90 11.82 -0.51
CA LEU A 168 5.62 12.13 0.08
C LEU A 168 5.34 13.61 -0.21
N ASN A 169 4.50 13.89 -1.19
CA ASN A 169 4.14 15.26 -1.57
C ASN A 169 2.72 15.56 -1.11
N SER A 170 2.54 16.67 -0.39
CA SER A 170 1.23 17.13 0.11
C SER A 170 0.46 16.08 0.91
N SER A 171 1.18 15.18 1.59
CA SER A 171 0.57 14.08 2.33
C SER A 171 0.25 14.49 3.76
N GLN A 172 -0.83 13.94 4.32
CA GLN A 172 -1.27 14.19 5.68
C GLN A 172 -1.09 12.94 6.53
N LEU A 173 -0.30 13.02 7.59
CA LEU A 173 -0.10 11.98 8.57
C LEU A 173 -0.72 12.46 9.89
N ASN A 174 -1.92 11.97 10.20
CA ASN A 174 -2.62 12.31 11.43
C ASN A 174 -2.58 11.12 12.38
N SER A 175 -2.09 11.34 13.61
CA SER A 175 -2.01 10.30 14.66
C SER A 175 -1.27 9.03 14.20
N SER A 176 -0.33 9.17 13.27
CA SER A 176 0.41 8.05 12.72
C SER A 176 1.66 7.74 13.56
N GLN A 177 2.03 6.47 13.63
CA GLN A 177 3.18 6.00 14.40
C GLN A 177 4.21 5.38 13.47
N LEU A 178 5.45 5.87 13.53
CA LEU A 178 6.60 5.31 12.84
C LEU A 178 7.57 4.78 13.90
N ASN A 179 7.58 3.46 14.11
CA ASN A 179 8.45 2.81 15.08
C ASN A 179 9.57 2.07 14.36
N SER A 180 10.82 2.34 14.73
CA SER A 180 12.01 1.70 14.16
C SER A 180 12.08 1.77 12.63
N SER A 181 11.50 2.82 12.03
CA SER A 181 11.42 2.97 10.58
C SER A 181 12.65 3.69 10.04
N GLN A 182 13.09 3.31 8.84
CA GLN A 182 14.24 3.91 8.17
C GLN A 182 13.76 4.70 6.96
N LEU A 183 14.06 6.00 6.93
CA LEU A 183 13.83 6.87 5.79
C LEU A 183 15.19 7.23 5.22
N ASN A 184 15.55 6.65 4.08
CA ASN A 184 16.80 6.95 3.39
C ASN A 184 16.51 7.71 2.10
N SER A 185 17.14 8.88 1.93
CA SER A 185 17.01 9.71 0.75
C SER A 185 15.56 10.04 0.39
N SER A 186 14.69 10.12 1.40
CA SER A 186 13.25 10.34 1.22
C SER A 186 12.92 11.84 1.28
N GLN A 187 11.92 12.26 0.52
CA GLN A 187 11.49 13.65 0.43
C GLN A 187 10.06 13.80 0.94
N LEU A 188 9.87 14.67 1.92
CA LEU A 188 8.57 15.08 2.44
C LEU A 188 8.36 16.55 2.08
N ASN A 189 7.57 16.82 1.04
CA ASN A 189 7.29 18.18 0.58
C ASN A 189 5.85 18.55 0.97
N SER A 190 5.68 19.70 1.61
CA SER A 190 4.37 20.24 2.02
C SER A 190 3.50 19.25 2.80
N SER A 191 4.14 18.33 3.54
CA SER A 191 3.44 17.30 4.29
C SER A 191 3.05 17.80 5.68
N GLN A 192 1.90 17.36 6.18
CA GLN A 192 1.41 17.71 7.51
C GLN A 192 1.50 16.50 8.42
N LEU A 193 2.28 16.60 9.50
CA LEU A 193 2.33 15.59 10.55
C LEU A 193 1.67 16.18 11.78
N ASN A 194 0.48 15.68 12.10
CA ASN A 194 -0.28 16.11 13.27
C ASN A 194 -0.36 14.95 14.28
N SER A 195 0.06 15.20 15.51
CA SER A 195 0.07 14.21 16.59
C SER A 195 0.77 12.89 16.20
N SER A 196 1.77 12.96 15.32
CA SER A 196 2.49 11.78 14.85
C SER A 196 3.69 11.49 15.74
N GLN A 197 4.00 10.20 15.91
CA GLN A 197 5.11 9.75 16.74
C GLN A 197 6.15 9.05 15.88
N LEU A 198 7.40 9.52 15.93
CA LEU A 198 8.55 8.82 15.36
C LEU A 198 9.40 8.33 16.53
N ASN A 199 9.43 7.02 16.73
CA ASN A 199 10.22 6.38 17.77
C ASN A 199 11.33 5.55 17.13
N SER A 200 12.58 5.81 17.55
CA SER A 200 13.77 5.07 17.09
C SER A 200 13.91 5.04 15.56
N SER A 201 13.42 6.08 14.90
CA SER A 201 13.44 6.18 13.43
C SER A 201 14.74 6.81 12.95
N GLN A 202 15.25 6.33 11.81
CA GLN A 202 16.48 6.86 11.21
C GLN A 202 16.13 7.61 9.94
N LEU A 203 16.44 8.91 9.90
CA LEU A 203 16.35 9.73 8.72
C LEU A 203 17.77 9.99 8.21
N ASN A 204 18.12 9.38 7.09
CA ASN A 204 19.40 9.58 6.42
C ASN A 204 19.19 10.30 5.09
N SER A 205 19.89 11.41 4.87
CA SER A 205 19.80 12.23 3.65
C SER A 205 18.37 12.61 3.26
N SER A 206 17.47 12.74 4.24
CA SER A 206 16.05 13.01 4.00
C SER A 206 15.77 14.51 4.03
N GLN A 207 14.83 14.96 3.20
CA GLN A 207 14.47 16.38 3.09
C GLN A 207 13.03 16.59 3.55
N LEU A 208 12.83 17.51 4.48
CA LEU A 208 11.51 17.98 4.89
C LEU A 208 11.38 19.44 4.48
N ASN A 209 10.69 19.69 3.37
CA ASN A 209 10.48 21.03 2.85
C ASN A 209 9.03 21.47 3.06
N SER A 210 8.82 22.64 3.68
CA SER A 210 7.51 23.24 3.91
C SER A 210 6.55 22.33 4.68
N SER A 211 7.09 21.38 5.45
CA SER A 211 6.31 20.44 6.24
C SER A 211 5.91 21.05 7.57
N GLN A 212 4.72 20.72 8.07
CA GLN A 212 4.20 21.19 9.35
C GLN A 212 4.24 20.05 10.37
N LEU A 213 4.86 20.30 11.52
CA LEU A 213 4.95 19.34 12.63
C LEU A 213 4.15 19.89 13.82
N ASN A 214 2.87 19.52 13.90
CA ASN A 214 2.02 19.91 15.03
C ASN A 214 1.96 18.77 16.04
N SER A 215 2.35 19.05 17.29
CA SER A 215 2.28 18.09 18.41
C SER A 215 2.94 16.73 18.11
N SER A 216 3.96 16.74 17.24
CA SER A 216 4.65 15.53 16.83
C SER A 216 5.84 15.25 17.75
N GLN A 217 6.07 13.97 18.06
CA GLN A 217 7.11 13.54 18.98
C GLN A 217 8.23 12.82 18.23
N LEU A 218 9.47 13.19 18.52
CA LEU A 218 10.68 12.53 18.01
C LEU A 218 11.45 11.94 19.19
N ASN A 219 11.34 10.62 19.38
CA ASN A 219 12.01 9.90 20.45
C ASN A 219 13.13 9.02 19.87
N SER A 220 14.36 9.19 20.37
CA SER A 220 15.53 8.40 19.97
C SER A 220 15.76 8.34 18.45
N SER A 221 15.34 9.37 17.73
CA SER A 221 15.42 9.40 16.27
C SER A 221 16.73 10.03 15.80
N GLN A 222 17.35 9.43 14.80
CA GLN A 222 18.63 9.90 14.26
C GLN A 222 18.41 10.69 12.98
N LEU A 223 18.98 11.90 12.90
CA LEU A 223 18.97 12.75 11.72
C LEU A 223 20.40 12.85 11.17
N ASN A 224 20.72 12.08 10.14
CA ASN A 224 22.01 12.19 9.45
C ASN A 224 21.81 12.92 8.12
N SER A 225 22.57 14.00 7.90
CA SER A 225 22.58 14.76 6.64
C SER A 225 21.18 15.18 6.14
N SER A 226 20.24 15.37 7.07
CA SER A 226 18.83 15.65 6.76
C SER A 226 18.56 17.15 6.84
N GLN A 227 17.71 17.66 5.95
CA GLN A 227 17.38 19.09 5.86
C GLN A 227 15.97 19.32 6.41
N LEU A 228 15.85 20.29 7.34
CA LEU A 228 14.59 20.70 7.95
C LEU A 228 14.30 22.17 7.57
N ASN A 229 13.32 22.39 6.71
CA ASN A 229 12.79 23.73 6.39
C ASN A 229 11.27 23.73 6.66
N SER A 230 10.89 23.80 7.94
CA SER A 230 9.49 23.70 8.41
C SER A 230 8.95 25.05 8.89
N GLN A 231 7.69 25.36 8.56
CA GLN A 231 7.08 26.66 8.89
C GLN A 231 6.49 26.77 10.31
N LEU A 232 6.26 25.64 11.01
CA LEU A 232 5.76 25.60 12.40
C LEU A 232 6.35 24.36 13.08
N CYS A 233 7.26 24.57 14.04
CA CYS A 233 7.96 23.52 14.75
C CYS A 233 7.72 23.67 16.26
N THR A 234 6.73 22.93 16.79
CA THR A 234 6.66 22.65 18.23
C THR A 234 6.94 21.15 18.39
N VAL A 235 8.22 20.79 18.27
CA VAL A 235 8.69 19.41 18.44
C VAL A 235 9.19 19.25 19.87
N ILE A 236 8.66 18.28 20.61
CA ILE A 236 9.25 17.83 21.87
C ILE A 236 10.42 16.92 21.48
N TYR A 237 11.65 17.39 21.69
CA TYR A 237 12.87 16.79 21.21
C TYR A 237 13.62 16.10 22.36
N THR A 238 13.81 14.79 22.28
CA THR A 238 14.71 14.05 23.16
C THR A 238 15.75 13.34 22.30
N VAL A 239 16.91 13.99 22.10
CA VAL A 239 18.05 13.41 21.37
C VAL A 239 18.96 12.69 22.34
N THR A 240 19.14 11.40 22.11
CA THR A 240 20.36 10.69 22.50
C THR A 240 21.41 10.96 21.42
N ARG A 241 22.50 11.64 21.82
CA ARG A 241 23.67 11.92 20.97
C ARG A 241 24.37 10.65 20.54
#